data_AF-A0A0B6Z9C8-F1
#
_entry.id   AF-A0A0B6Z9C8-F1
#
_cell.length_a   1.000
_cell.length_b   1.000
_cell.length_c   1.000
_cell.angle_alpha   90.00
_cell.angle_beta   90.00
_cell.angle_gamma   90.00
#
_symmetry.space_group_name_H-M   'P 1'
#
loop_
_entity.id
_entity.type
_entity.pdbx_description
1 polymer ?
#
loop_
_entity_poly.entity_id
_entity_poly.type
_entity_poly.pdbx_seq_one_letter_code
_entity_poly.pdbx_strand_id
1 'polypeptide(L)'
;TVDAFEDGIMSLSLGSQAVMDFRHPDGRHLIVPMPRRSLLIMTGESRYVWSHGITPRKSDIIPTPDKDGWTLQNRGVRTSFTFRKVIMNRVSKSITRDDTDVTLTNLPKSDVEAIALEKQHVHKVYENIADHFSGTRYKPWPKIADFLLELPQFSLVADVGCGNGKYLGINKDLYEIGCDYSSNLASICGSRGFETCVSDVTCLPFRTNTFDVVLCIAVIHHMSTKNRRTKAISEVVR
;
A
#
# COMPACT_ATOMS: atom_id res chain seq x y z
N THR A 1 11.79 -16.81 -3.88
CA THR A 1 10.44 -16.61 -3.29
C THR A 1 9.45 -17.25 -4.23
N VAL A 2 8.56 -18.13 -3.77
CA VAL A 2 7.54 -18.76 -4.64
C VAL A 2 6.46 -17.71 -4.93
N ASP A 3 6.22 -17.39 -6.20
CA ASP A 3 5.22 -16.41 -6.64
C ASP A 3 3.81 -16.77 -6.11
N ALA A 4 2.99 -15.77 -5.80
CA ALA A 4 1.60 -15.96 -5.36
C ALA A 4 0.64 -16.13 -6.55
N PHE A 5 1.06 -15.69 -7.74
CA PHE A 5 0.24 -15.70 -8.95
C PHE A 5 0.90 -16.58 -10.03
N GLU A 6 0.08 -17.28 -10.81
CA GLU A 6 0.52 -17.93 -12.06
C GLU A 6 1.07 -16.88 -13.02
N ASP A 7 1.87 -17.26 -14.03
CA ASP A 7 2.28 -16.32 -15.08
C ASP A 7 1.07 -15.68 -15.78
N GLY A 8 1.24 -14.46 -16.27
CA GLY A 8 0.16 -13.68 -16.87
C GLY A 8 -0.41 -12.59 -15.96
N ILE A 9 -0.35 -11.34 -16.43
CA ILE A 9 -1.13 -10.21 -15.93
C ILE A 9 -2.00 -9.72 -17.08
N MET A 10 -3.31 -9.63 -16.86
CA MET A 10 -4.25 -9.12 -17.86
C MET A 10 -4.75 -7.74 -17.42
N SER A 11 -4.55 -6.71 -18.25
CA SER A 11 -4.95 -5.33 -17.97
C SER A 11 -6.00 -4.88 -18.99
N LEU A 12 -7.28 -4.90 -18.57
CA LEU A 12 -8.42 -4.46 -19.37
C LEU A 12 -8.57 -2.94 -19.24
N SER A 13 -8.48 -2.23 -20.35
CA SER A 13 -8.66 -0.78 -20.47
C SER A 13 -10.01 -0.48 -21.08
N LEU A 14 -10.84 0.34 -20.42
CA LEU A 14 -12.18 0.68 -20.95
C LEU A 14 -12.22 2.07 -21.59
N GLY A 15 -12.35 3.13 -20.78
CA GLY A 15 -12.66 4.51 -21.20
C GLY A 15 -11.64 5.17 -22.12
N SER A 16 -10.81 6.08 -21.60
CA SER A 16 -9.77 6.74 -22.39
C SER A 16 -8.60 5.80 -22.73
N GLN A 17 -7.90 6.10 -23.82
CA GLN A 17 -6.56 5.57 -24.10
C GLN A 17 -5.55 6.12 -23.09
N ALA A 18 -4.47 5.36 -22.86
CA ALA A 18 -3.28 5.78 -22.14
C ALA A 18 -2.05 5.12 -22.75
N VAL A 19 -0.87 5.45 -22.21
CA VAL A 19 0.39 4.79 -22.52
C VAL A 19 0.95 4.14 -21.25
N MET A 20 1.43 2.90 -21.38
CA MET A 20 2.15 2.19 -20.35
C MET A 20 3.64 2.18 -20.67
N ASP A 21 4.45 2.63 -19.71
CA ASP A 21 5.90 2.63 -19.78
C ASP A 21 6.43 1.31 -19.25
N PHE A 22 7.29 0.65 -20.02
CA PHE A 22 8.01 -0.58 -19.67
C PHE A 22 9.50 -0.29 -19.57
N ARG A 23 10.12 -0.53 -18.42
CA ARG A 23 11.55 -0.29 -18.19
C ARG A 23 12.25 -1.57 -17.78
N HIS A 24 13.25 -1.97 -18.56
CA HIS A 24 14.09 -3.11 -18.29
C HIS A 24 15.30 -2.72 -17.43
N PRO A 25 15.81 -3.61 -16.56
CA PRO A 25 16.98 -3.33 -15.71
C PRO A 25 18.27 -2.96 -16.46
N ASP A 26 18.41 -3.36 -17.73
CA ASP A 26 19.55 -2.98 -18.60
C ASP A 26 19.47 -1.56 -19.18
N GLY A 27 18.42 -0.81 -18.85
CA GLY A 27 18.19 0.55 -19.33
C GLY A 27 17.27 0.67 -20.56
N ARG A 28 16.83 -0.44 -21.17
CA ARG A 28 15.82 -0.37 -22.25
C ARG A 28 14.49 0.19 -21.74
N HIS A 29 13.86 1.05 -22.55
CA HIS A 29 12.56 1.66 -22.25
C HIS A 29 11.63 1.50 -23.47
N LEU A 30 10.49 0.84 -23.25
CA LEU A 30 9.45 0.64 -24.24
C LEU A 30 8.19 1.41 -23.83
N ILE A 31 7.51 1.96 -24.83
CA ILE A 31 6.29 2.74 -24.68
C ILE A 31 5.18 1.96 -25.36
N VAL A 32 4.22 1.45 -24.59
CA VAL A 32 3.14 0.60 -25.10
C VAL A 32 1.82 1.36 -25.06
N PRO A 33 1.24 1.73 -26.21
CA PRO A 33 -0.10 2.31 -26.27
C PRO A 33 -1.13 1.32 -25.73
N MET A 34 -2.05 1.83 -24.92
CA MET A 34 -3.17 1.10 -24.34
C MET A 34 -4.47 1.71 -24.88
N PRO A 35 -4.95 1.27 -26.06
CA PRO A 35 -6.17 1.80 -26.65
C PRO A 35 -7.37 1.65 -25.71
N ARG A 36 -8.40 2.47 -25.92
CA ARG A 36 -9.69 2.25 -25.27
C ARG A 36 -10.25 0.88 -25.65
N ARG A 37 -10.95 0.23 -24.72
CA ARG A 37 -11.59 -1.08 -24.93
C ARG A 37 -10.59 -2.16 -25.40
N SER A 38 -9.39 -2.17 -24.81
CA SER A 38 -8.32 -3.12 -25.13
C SER A 38 -7.92 -3.96 -23.92
N LEU A 39 -7.37 -5.13 -24.18
CA LEU A 39 -6.80 -6.02 -23.17
C LEU A 39 -5.30 -6.17 -23.44
N LEU A 40 -4.46 -5.74 -22.51
CA LEU A 40 -3.02 -6.03 -22.53
C LEU A 40 -2.76 -7.31 -21.74
N ILE A 41 -1.98 -8.23 -22.29
CA ILE A 41 -1.54 -9.45 -21.62
C ILE A 41 -0.02 -9.41 -21.50
N MET A 42 0.49 -9.55 -20.27
CA MET A 42 1.92 -9.58 -19.96
C MET A 42 2.30 -10.95 -19.40
N THR A 43 3.19 -11.66 -20.09
CA THR A 43 3.71 -13.00 -19.72
C THR A 43 5.23 -13.03 -19.80
N GLY A 44 5.86 -13.99 -19.11
CA GLY A 44 7.30 -14.18 -19.15
C GLY A 44 8.11 -12.93 -18.79
N GLU A 45 9.09 -12.57 -19.62
CA GLU A 45 10.02 -11.45 -19.37
C GLU A 45 9.26 -10.15 -19.05
N SER A 46 8.23 -9.83 -19.83
CA SER A 46 7.44 -8.59 -19.69
C SER A 46 6.78 -8.41 -18.31
N ARG A 47 6.56 -9.51 -17.58
CA ARG A 47 6.03 -9.50 -16.21
C ARG A 47 7.14 -9.56 -15.17
N TYR A 48 8.10 -10.47 -15.36
CA TYR A 48 9.03 -10.84 -14.30
C TYR A 48 10.29 -9.99 -14.27
N VAL A 49 10.68 -9.43 -15.41
CA VAL A 49 11.94 -8.69 -15.56
C VAL A 49 11.67 -7.20 -15.76
N TRP A 50 10.64 -6.85 -16.54
CA TRP A 50 10.32 -5.46 -16.83
C TRP A 50 9.49 -4.85 -15.70
N SER A 51 9.85 -3.63 -15.29
CA SER A 51 8.95 -2.78 -14.51
C SER A 51 7.99 -2.08 -15.46
N HIS A 52 6.69 -2.05 -15.13
CA HIS A 52 5.68 -1.47 -16.02
C HIS A 52 4.66 -0.63 -15.27
N GLY A 53 4.23 0.48 -15.85
CA GLY A 53 3.25 1.37 -15.21
C GLY A 53 2.73 2.48 -16.11
N ILE A 54 1.58 3.03 -15.74
CA ILE A 54 1.00 4.20 -16.40
C ILE A 54 1.43 5.42 -15.59
N THR A 55 2.39 6.20 -16.10
CA THR A 55 2.85 7.42 -15.41
C THR A 55 1.70 8.41 -15.23
N PRO A 56 1.51 9.04 -14.05
CA PRO A 56 0.44 10.00 -13.82
C PRO A 56 0.71 11.32 -14.56
N ARG A 57 0.19 11.45 -15.79
CA ARG A 57 0.29 12.67 -16.64
C ARG A 57 -1.06 12.97 -17.31
N LYS A 58 -1.27 14.23 -17.73
CA LYS A 58 -2.52 14.68 -18.38
C LYS A 58 -2.60 14.35 -19.87
N SER A 59 -1.45 14.11 -20.50
CA SER A 59 -1.33 13.83 -21.93
C SER A 59 -0.14 12.91 -22.21
N ASP A 60 -0.22 12.20 -23.33
CA ASP A 60 0.82 11.32 -23.88
C ASP A 60 1.34 11.89 -25.20
N ILE A 61 2.63 11.70 -25.47
CA ILE A 61 3.23 11.96 -26.78
C ILE A 61 3.35 10.60 -27.47
N ILE A 62 2.63 10.39 -28.57
CA ILE A 62 2.62 9.12 -29.31
C ILE A 62 3.00 9.34 -30.78
N PRO A 63 3.63 8.35 -31.44
CA PRO A 63 3.88 8.42 -32.88
C PRO A 63 2.56 8.51 -33.65
N THR A 64 2.52 9.33 -34.71
CA THR A 64 1.38 9.34 -35.62
C THR A 64 1.38 8.07 -36.47
N PRO A 65 0.24 7.36 -36.63
CA PRO A 65 0.17 6.13 -37.41
C PRO A 65 0.64 6.26 -38.87
N ASP A 66 0.48 7.46 -39.45
CA ASP A 66 0.58 7.68 -40.90
C ASP A 66 1.66 8.71 -41.31
N LYS A 67 2.49 9.20 -40.37
CA LYS A 67 3.58 10.17 -40.62
C LYS A 67 4.71 9.96 -39.61
N ASP A 68 5.96 10.29 -39.99
CA ASP A 68 7.14 10.40 -39.09
C ASP A 68 7.03 11.59 -38.11
N GLY A 69 5.88 11.72 -37.45
CA GLY A 69 5.53 12.80 -36.54
C GLY A 69 5.10 12.29 -35.18
N TRP A 70 5.03 13.22 -34.23
CA TRP A 70 4.53 12.98 -32.88
C TRP A 70 3.23 13.73 -32.69
N THR A 71 2.23 13.09 -32.06
CA THR A 71 0.97 13.74 -31.69
C THR A 71 0.79 13.75 -30.18
N LEU A 72 0.20 14.85 -29.69
CA LEU A 72 -0.18 15.00 -28.30
C LEU A 72 -1.59 14.41 -28.12
N GLN A 73 -1.69 13.38 -27.29
CA GLN A 73 -2.95 12.75 -26.95
C GLN A 73 -3.34 13.08 -25.52
N ASN A 74 -4.43 13.82 -25.35
CA ASN A 74 -4.97 14.11 -24.02
C ASN A 74 -5.61 12.86 -23.40
N ARG A 75 -5.36 12.64 -22.10
CA ARG A 75 -5.98 11.56 -21.34
C ARG A 75 -7.33 12.02 -20.80
N GLY A 76 -8.35 11.19 -21.00
CA GLY A 76 -9.66 11.30 -20.36
C GLY A 76 -9.84 10.30 -19.21
N VAL A 77 -11.08 10.20 -18.72
CA VAL A 77 -11.44 9.23 -17.68
C VAL A 77 -11.27 7.80 -18.21
N ARG A 78 -10.50 6.98 -17.49
CA ARG A 78 -10.23 5.58 -17.81
C ARG A 78 -10.43 4.72 -16.57
N THR A 79 -11.32 3.75 -16.68
CA THR A 79 -11.40 2.61 -15.75
C THR A 79 -10.56 1.47 -16.31
N SER A 80 -9.75 0.84 -15.47
CA SER A 80 -9.04 -0.39 -15.83
C SER A 80 -9.09 -1.44 -14.76
N PHE A 81 -9.21 -2.68 -15.21
CA PHE A 81 -9.19 -3.87 -14.35
C PHE A 81 -7.91 -4.64 -14.62
N THR A 82 -7.21 -5.03 -13.54
CA THR A 82 -6.02 -5.88 -13.64
C THR A 82 -6.32 -7.23 -13.01
N PHE A 83 -6.28 -8.28 -13.82
CA PHE A 83 -6.51 -9.65 -13.39
C PHE A 83 -5.18 -10.38 -13.25
N ARG A 84 -5.04 -11.13 -12.16
CA ARG A 84 -3.92 -12.04 -11.89
C ARG A 84 -4.50 -13.34 -11.35
N LYS A 85 -4.09 -14.46 -11.93
CA LYS A 85 -4.57 -15.77 -11.50
C LYS A 85 -3.73 -16.27 -10.33
N VAL A 86 -4.36 -16.57 -9.21
CA VAL A 86 -3.68 -17.11 -8.02
C VAL A 86 -3.32 -18.57 -8.26
N ILE A 87 -2.12 -19.00 -7.84
CA ILE A 87 -1.71 -20.40 -7.91
C ILE A 87 -2.56 -21.21 -6.91
N MET A 88 -3.59 -21.90 -7.43
CA MET A 88 -4.53 -22.69 -6.63
C MET A 88 -3.90 -23.91 -5.96
N ASN A 89 -2.70 -24.34 -6.38
CA ASN A 89 -1.98 -25.44 -5.70
C ASN A 89 -1.43 -25.08 -4.31
N ARG A 90 -1.58 -23.83 -3.86
CA ARG A 90 -1.50 -23.46 -2.43
C ARG A 90 -2.79 -23.72 -1.65
N VAL A 91 -3.92 -23.78 -2.36
CA VAL A 91 -5.28 -23.90 -1.83
C VAL A 91 -5.78 -25.35 -1.86
N SER A 92 -5.24 -26.19 -2.74
CA SER A 92 -5.67 -27.58 -2.94
C SER A 92 -5.19 -28.60 -1.89
N LYS A 93 -4.60 -28.15 -0.78
CA LYS A 93 -4.58 -28.97 0.45
C LYS A 93 -5.76 -28.71 1.38
N SER A 94 -6.69 -27.79 1.07
CA SER A 94 -7.76 -27.49 2.02
C SER A 94 -9.07 -26.88 1.47
N ILE A 95 -9.44 -27.05 0.21
CA ILE A 95 -10.80 -26.63 -0.21
C ILE A 95 -11.43 -27.67 -1.14
N THR A 96 -12.11 -28.66 -0.54
CA THR A 96 -13.27 -29.30 -1.15
C THR A 96 -14.46 -28.34 -1.03
N ARG A 97 -15.17 -28.16 -2.15
CA ARG A 97 -16.38 -27.35 -2.26
C ARG A 97 -17.51 -28.03 -1.48
N ASP A 98 -17.69 -27.64 -0.24
CA ASP A 98 -19.00 -27.60 0.39
C ASP A 98 -19.08 -26.29 1.18
N ASP A 99 -20.09 -25.48 0.84
CA ASP A 99 -20.45 -24.25 1.52
C ASP A 99 -20.77 -24.56 2.98
N THR A 100 -19.84 -24.31 3.91
CA THR A 100 -20.06 -23.84 5.30
C THR A 100 -18.80 -23.87 6.18
N ASP A 101 -17.66 -24.40 5.74
CA ASP A 101 -16.48 -24.50 6.60
C ASP A 101 -15.18 -24.19 5.84
N VAL A 102 -14.86 -22.91 5.69
CA VAL A 102 -13.50 -22.50 5.31
C VAL A 102 -12.61 -22.93 6.47
N THR A 103 -12.01 -24.10 6.35
CA THR A 103 -11.15 -24.74 7.36
C THR A 103 -10.23 -23.71 8.03
N LEU A 104 -10.60 -23.34 9.26
CA LEU A 104 -9.88 -22.47 10.21
C LEU A 104 -8.50 -23.03 10.62
N THR A 105 -7.93 -23.99 9.89
CA THR A 105 -6.76 -24.78 10.30
C THR A 105 -5.46 -23.99 10.29
N ASN A 106 -5.39 -22.87 9.56
CA ASN A 106 -4.23 -21.96 9.50
C ASN A 106 -4.40 -20.66 10.28
N LEU A 107 -5.52 -20.47 10.98
CA LEU A 107 -5.68 -19.31 11.85
C LEU A 107 -4.94 -19.56 13.17
N PRO A 108 -4.20 -18.57 13.70
CA PRO A 108 -3.50 -18.73 14.96
C PRO A 108 -4.51 -19.03 16.07
N LYS A 109 -4.26 -20.12 16.81
CA LYS A 109 -5.14 -20.66 17.85
C LYS A 109 -4.86 -20.05 19.22
N SER A 110 -3.70 -19.40 19.36
CA SER A 110 -3.29 -18.70 20.58
C SER A 110 -2.74 -17.31 20.23
N ASP A 111 -2.69 -16.43 21.24
CA ASP A 111 -2.09 -15.10 21.07
C ASP A 111 -0.57 -15.20 20.76
N VAL A 112 0.10 -16.23 21.27
CA VAL A 112 1.52 -16.51 20.98
C VAL A 112 1.72 -16.84 19.50
N GLU A 113 0.90 -17.72 18.94
CA GLU A 113 0.95 -18.04 17.51
C GLU A 113 0.62 -16.83 16.65
N ALA A 114 -0.36 -16.02 17.08
CA ALA A 114 -0.76 -14.79 16.40
C ALA A 114 0.39 -13.78 16.32
N ILE A 115 1.06 -13.52 17.45
CA ILE A 115 2.23 -12.65 17.53
C ILE A 115 3.37 -13.18 16.67
N ALA A 116 3.64 -14.49 16.69
CA ALA A 116 4.69 -15.09 15.88
C ALA A 116 4.41 -14.90 14.36
N LEU A 117 3.15 -15.11 13.95
CA LEU A 117 2.71 -14.92 12.58
C LEU A 117 2.85 -13.45 12.13
N GLU A 118 2.40 -12.51 12.95
CA GLU A 118 2.53 -11.06 12.72
C GLU A 118 3.99 -10.65 12.62
N LYS A 119 4.84 -11.14 13.54
CA LYS A 119 6.28 -10.87 13.53
C LYS A 119 6.92 -11.33 12.21
N GLN A 120 6.56 -12.51 11.73
CA GLN A 120 7.14 -13.09 10.53
C GLN A 120 6.64 -12.42 9.24
N HIS A 121 5.33 -12.15 9.15
CA HIS A 121 4.70 -11.75 7.90
C HIS A 121 4.35 -10.26 7.80
N VAL A 122 4.42 -9.52 8.90
CA VAL A 122 4.17 -8.08 8.94
C VAL A 122 5.42 -7.36 9.39
N HIS A 123 5.85 -7.57 10.64
CA HIS A 123 6.89 -6.75 11.26
C HIS A 123 8.22 -6.89 10.53
N LYS A 124 8.68 -8.13 10.31
CA LYS A 124 9.91 -8.40 9.55
C LYS A 124 9.83 -7.90 8.11
N VAL A 125 8.65 -7.91 7.50
CA VAL A 125 8.48 -7.41 6.13
C VAL A 125 8.73 -5.90 6.10
N TYR A 126 8.03 -5.13 6.94
CA TYR A 126 8.21 -3.67 7.00
C TYR A 126 9.62 -3.27 7.42
N GLU A 127 10.23 -3.98 8.36
CA GLU A 127 11.62 -3.73 8.77
C GLU A 127 12.58 -3.85 7.57
N ASN A 128 12.37 -4.86 6.72
CA ASN A 128 13.22 -5.11 5.55
C ASN A 128 12.94 -4.19 4.36
N ILE A 129 11.71 -3.65 4.24
CA ILE A 129 11.30 -2.84 3.07
C ILE A 129 11.17 -1.35 3.40
N ALA A 130 11.59 -0.89 4.58
CA ALA A 130 11.35 0.46 5.09
C ALA A 130 11.78 1.56 4.09
N ASP A 131 13.00 1.47 3.54
CA ASP A 131 13.51 2.45 2.58
C ASP A 131 12.68 2.48 1.29
N HIS A 132 12.40 1.31 0.71
CA HIS A 132 11.59 1.18 -0.49
C HIS A 132 10.14 1.65 -0.25
N PHE A 133 9.57 1.33 0.92
CA PHE A 133 8.26 1.81 1.35
C PHE A 133 8.24 3.34 1.40
N SER A 134 9.27 3.94 2.03
CA SER A 134 9.37 5.38 2.18
C SER A 134 9.46 6.09 0.82
N GLY A 135 10.31 5.59 -0.09
CA GLY A 135 10.49 6.18 -1.42
C GLY A 135 9.27 6.08 -2.34
N THR A 136 8.39 5.09 -2.14
CA THR A 136 7.24 4.84 -3.04
C THR A 136 5.91 5.33 -2.50
N ARG A 137 5.79 5.62 -1.19
CA ARG A 137 4.51 5.96 -0.53
C ARG A 137 4.52 7.28 0.23
N TYR A 138 5.29 8.26 -0.25
CA TYR A 138 5.45 9.56 0.41
C TYR A 138 4.24 10.51 0.30
N LYS A 139 3.37 10.35 -0.72
CA LYS A 139 2.28 11.31 -0.95
C LYS A 139 1.07 11.05 -0.01
N PRO A 140 0.62 12.05 0.76
CA PRO A 140 -0.60 11.94 1.57
C PRO A 140 -1.83 11.70 0.69
N TRP A 141 -2.82 11.00 1.24
CA TRP A 141 -4.13 10.91 0.62
C TRP A 141 -4.88 12.24 0.80
N PRO A 142 -5.47 12.82 -0.28
CA PRO A 142 -6.07 14.16 -0.21
C PRO A 142 -7.07 14.33 0.93
N LYS A 143 -7.99 13.37 1.12
CA LYS A 143 -9.01 13.46 2.17
C LYS A 143 -8.47 13.45 3.60
N ILE A 144 -7.34 12.80 3.83
CA ILE A 144 -6.69 12.81 5.14
C ILE A 144 -5.95 14.13 5.34
N ALA A 145 -5.30 14.64 4.29
CA ALA A 145 -4.64 15.93 4.33
C ALA A 145 -5.63 17.07 4.59
N ASP A 146 -6.77 17.08 3.88
CA ASP A 146 -7.85 18.05 4.07
C ASP A 146 -8.36 18.02 5.51
N PHE A 147 -8.62 16.83 6.05
CA PHE A 147 -9.04 16.66 7.45
C PHE A 147 -8.03 17.25 8.45
N LEU A 148 -6.73 17.01 8.28
CA LEU A 148 -5.70 17.55 9.16
C LEU A 148 -5.56 19.08 9.07
N LEU A 149 -5.79 19.65 7.88
CA LEU A 149 -5.78 21.10 7.67
C LEU A 149 -6.99 21.79 8.29
N GLU A 150 -8.10 21.08 8.48
CA GLU A 150 -9.34 21.59 9.10
C GLU A 150 -9.35 21.48 10.63
N LEU A 151 -8.35 20.81 11.24
CA LEU A 151 -8.29 20.66 12.69
C LEU A 151 -8.06 22.01 13.41
N PRO A 152 -8.62 22.18 14.62
CA PRO A 152 -8.35 23.35 15.44
C PRO A 152 -6.85 23.55 15.70
N GLN A 153 -6.45 24.82 15.79
CA GLN A 153 -5.09 25.17 16.15
C GLN A 153 -4.72 24.56 17.51
N PHE A 154 -3.48 24.07 17.63
CA PHE A 154 -2.91 23.45 18.81
C PHE A 154 -3.52 22.10 19.22
N SER A 155 -4.33 21.47 18.37
CA SER A 155 -4.79 20.11 18.62
C SER A 155 -3.61 19.15 18.72
N LEU A 156 -3.71 18.21 19.68
CA LEU A 156 -2.73 17.15 19.89
C LEU A 156 -3.15 15.92 19.07
N VAL A 157 -2.27 15.49 18.16
CA VAL A 157 -2.54 14.41 17.21
C VAL A 157 -1.53 13.27 17.38
N ALA A 158 -2.03 12.04 17.43
CA ALA A 158 -1.20 10.84 17.32
C ALA A 158 -1.38 10.18 15.95
N ASP A 159 -0.29 9.83 15.27
CA ASP A 159 -0.31 8.96 14.09
C ASP A 159 0.18 7.55 14.46
N VAL A 160 -0.77 6.66 14.75
CA VAL A 160 -0.50 5.29 15.17
C VAL A 160 -0.31 4.40 13.94
N GLY A 161 0.90 3.86 13.80
CA GLY A 161 1.43 3.28 12.57
C GLY A 161 1.80 4.35 11.55
N CYS A 162 2.56 5.35 11.98
CA CYS A 162 2.92 6.52 11.17
C CYS A 162 3.74 6.18 9.91
N GLY A 163 4.33 4.98 9.84
CA GLY A 163 5.25 4.59 8.79
C GLY A 163 6.39 5.58 8.67
N ASN A 164 6.58 6.14 7.47
CA ASN A 164 7.61 7.15 7.22
C ASN A 164 7.21 8.58 7.66
N GLY A 165 6.10 8.76 8.38
CA GLY A 165 5.59 10.07 8.81
C GLY A 165 5.00 10.87 7.66
N LYS A 166 4.29 10.23 6.72
CA LYS A 166 3.73 10.95 5.55
C LYS A 166 2.62 11.94 5.92
N TYR A 167 1.91 11.72 7.02
CA TYR A 167 0.83 12.60 7.46
C TYR A 167 1.27 13.68 8.46
N LEU A 168 2.43 13.49 9.09
CA LEU A 168 2.99 14.45 10.02
C LEU A 168 3.51 15.69 9.28
N GLY A 169 3.35 16.84 9.92
CA GLY A 169 3.78 18.15 9.45
C GLY A 169 2.96 18.72 8.31
N ILE A 170 1.79 18.16 8.00
CA ILE A 170 0.85 18.71 7.01
C ILE A 170 0.29 20.05 7.49
N ASN A 171 -0.12 20.13 8.75
CA ASN A 171 -0.59 21.35 9.38
C ASN A 171 0.40 21.77 10.47
N LYS A 172 1.02 22.95 10.32
CA LYS A 172 2.09 23.44 11.21
C LYS A 172 1.59 23.96 12.55
N ASP A 173 0.28 24.07 12.68
CA ASP A 173 -0.40 24.54 13.88
C ASP A 173 -0.74 23.40 14.86
N LEU A 174 -0.45 22.15 14.51
CA LEU A 174 -0.75 20.96 15.32
C LEU A 174 0.47 20.50 16.12
N TYR A 175 0.20 19.87 17.27
CA TYR A 175 1.22 19.13 18.01
C TYR A 175 1.07 17.65 17.69
N GLU A 176 2.04 17.08 16.99
CA GLU A 176 1.90 15.73 16.43
C GLU A 176 3.00 14.80 16.94
N ILE A 177 2.64 13.54 17.20
CA ILE A 177 3.58 12.46 17.49
C ILE A 177 3.22 11.20 16.70
N GLY A 178 4.20 10.60 16.04
CA GLY A 178 4.06 9.31 15.37
C GLY A 178 4.44 8.14 16.28
N CYS A 179 3.89 6.97 16.01
CA CYS A 179 4.52 5.73 16.43
C CYS A 179 4.38 4.64 15.37
N ASP A 180 5.36 3.73 15.29
CA ASP A 180 5.29 2.57 14.40
C ASP A 180 5.91 1.35 15.09
N TYR A 181 5.50 0.15 14.69
CA TYR A 181 6.14 -1.06 15.19
C TYR A 181 7.55 -1.23 14.60
N SER A 182 7.74 -0.82 13.35
CA SER A 182 9.04 -0.93 12.67
C SER A 182 9.99 0.16 13.18
N SER A 183 11.12 -0.26 13.75
CA SER A 183 12.20 0.64 14.16
C SER A 183 12.77 1.40 12.98
N ASN A 184 12.90 0.77 11.82
CA ASN A 184 13.39 1.43 10.62
C ASN A 184 12.42 2.52 10.12
N LEU A 185 11.11 2.26 10.09
CA LEU A 185 10.14 3.29 9.70
C LEU A 185 10.06 4.44 10.71
N ALA A 186 10.07 4.14 12.01
CA ALA A 186 10.15 5.16 13.06
C ALA A 186 11.43 6.00 12.94
N SER A 187 12.58 5.37 12.67
CA SER A 187 13.84 6.09 12.43
C SER A 187 13.76 7.01 11.21
N ILE A 188 13.18 6.54 10.10
CA ILE A 188 12.95 7.37 8.91
C ILE A 188 12.04 8.56 9.25
N CYS A 189 10.94 8.33 9.96
CA CYS A 189 10.03 9.38 10.43
C CYS A 189 10.79 10.44 11.26
N GLY A 190 11.61 10.00 12.22
CA GLY A 190 12.42 10.87 13.07
C GLY A 190 13.48 11.63 12.30
N SER A 191 14.12 11.00 11.32
CA SER A 191 15.11 11.66 10.43
C SER A 191 14.51 12.79 9.59
N ARG A 192 13.18 12.80 9.41
CA ARG A 192 12.43 13.88 8.74
C ARG A 192 12.09 15.03 9.70
N GLY A 193 12.52 14.96 10.96
CA GLY A 193 12.33 15.99 11.97
C GLY A 193 11.00 15.89 12.73
N PHE A 194 10.35 14.73 12.74
CA PHE A 194 9.09 14.51 13.46
C PHE A 194 9.31 13.77 14.78
N GLU A 195 8.51 14.10 15.79
CA GLU A 195 8.45 13.34 17.04
C GLU A 195 7.88 11.95 16.76
N THR A 196 8.60 10.91 17.15
CA THR A 196 8.20 9.53 16.87
C THR A 196 8.80 8.55 17.87
N CYS A 197 8.10 7.44 18.10
CA CYS A 197 8.60 6.34 18.91
C CYS A 197 8.28 4.97 18.30
N VAL A 198 8.95 3.93 18.80
CA VAL A 198 8.62 2.53 18.44
C VAL A 198 7.58 2.00 19.41
N SER A 199 6.46 1.50 18.89
CA SER A 199 5.41 0.91 19.75
C SER A 199 4.54 -0.12 19.04
N ASP A 200 3.92 -1.00 19.84
CA ASP A 200 2.88 -1.91 19.39
C ASP A 200 1.50 -1.26 19.52
N VAL A 201 0.70 -1.29 18.45
CA VAL A 201 -0.68 -0.75 18.44
C VAL A 201 -1.59 -1.40 19.50
N THR A 202 -1.24 -2.59 19.97
CA THR A 202 -1.96 -3.31 21.05
C THR A 202 -1.51 -2.93 22.46
N CYS A 203 -0.55 -2.00 22.59
CA CYS A 203 -0.08 -1.44 23.86
C CYS A 203 0.62 -0.09 23.61
N LEU A 204 -0.16 0.98 23.45
CA LEU A 204 0.39 2.29 23.07
C LEU A 204 1.10 2.97 24.26
N PRO A 205 2.23 3.66 24.05
CA PRO A 205 3.03 4.27 25.12
C PRO A 205 2.48 5.64 25.55
N PHE A 206 1.18 5.87 25.35
CA PHE A 206 0.54 7.15 25.59
C PHE A 206 -0.35 7.12 26.83
N ARG A 207 -0.74 8.29 27.34
CA ARG A 207 -1.75 8.35 28.41
C ARG A 207 -3.14 8.26 27.80
N THR A 208 -4.08 7.74 28.58
CA THR A 208 -5.50 7.65 28.22
C THR A 208 -6.08 9.06 28.09
N ASN A 209 -7.04 9.27 27.17
CA ASN A 209 -7.73 10.55 26.97
C ASN A 209 -6.76 11.74 26.82
N THR A 210 -5.74 11.58 25.97
CA THR A 210 -4.67 12.58 25.79
C THR A 210 -4.75 13.32 24.47
N PHE A 211 -5.08 12.63 23.38
CA PHE A 211 -5.08 13.21 22.04
C PHE A 211 -6.48 13.68 21.64
N ASP A 212 -6.55 14.83 20.96
CA ASP A 212 -7.78 15.30 20.34
C ASP A 212 -8.13 14.45 19.12
N VAL A 213 -7.10 13.97 18.40
CA VAL A 213 -7.23 13.15 17.19
C VAL A 213 -6.19 12.03 17.19
N VAL A 214 -6.62 10.83 16.79
CA VAL A 214 -5.73 9.70 16.51
C VAL A 214 -5.94 9.22 15.08
N LEU A 215 -4.89 9.24 14.27
CA LEU A 215 -4.86 8.55 12.99
C LEU A 215 -4.44 7.09 13.22
N CYS A 216 -5.16 6.17 12.59
CA CYS A 216 -4.80 4.75 12.57
C CYS A 216 -5.07 4.19 11.17
N ILE A 217 -4.19 4.54 10.22
CA ILE A 217 -4.43 4.30 8.79
C ILE A 217 -3.69 3.07 8.33
N ALA A 218 -4.43 2.06 7.89
CA ALA A 218 -3.86 0.83 7.33
C ALA A 218 -2.97 0.03 8.31
N VAL A 219 -3.35 -0.02 9.60
CA VAL A 219 -2.59 -0.73 10.66
C VAL A 219 -3.32 -1.95 11.19
N ILE A 220 -4.53 -1.79 11.74
CA ILE A 220 -5.25 -2.81 12.53
C ILE A 220 -5.50 -4.11 11.74
N HIS A 221 -5.63 -4.01 10.41
CA HIS A 221 -5.84 -5.18 9.56
C HIS A 221 -4.65 -6.14 9.51
N HIS A 222 -3.48 -5.72 9.99
CA HIS A 222 -2.31 -6.58 10.15
C HIS A 222 -2.41 -7.52 11.36
N MET A 223 -3.31 -7.26 12.31
CA MET A 223 -3.50 -8.15 13.46
C MET A 223 -4.22 -9.43 13.04
N SER A 224 -3.60 -10.55 13.34
CA SER A 224 -3.94 -11.88 12.83
C SER A 224 -5.18 -12.49 13.48
N THR A 225 -5.58 -12.03 14.67
CA THR A 225 -6.80 -12.49 15.36
C THR A 225 -7.79 -11.35 15.59
N LYS A 226 -9.07 -11.73 15.75
CA LYS A 226 -10.13 -10.79 16.13
C LYS A 226 -9.83 -10.12 17.47
N ASN A 227 -9.37 -10.88 18.46
CA ASN A 227 -9.09 -10.36 19.79
C ASN A 227 -7.98 -9.30 19.77
N ARG A 228 -6.90 -9.53 19.00
CA ARG A 228 -5.82 -8.54 18.83
C ARG A 228 -6.28 -7.29 18.10
N ARG A 229 -7.14 -7.43 17.08
CA ARG A 229 -7.79 -6.27 16.44
C ARG A 229 -8.64 -5.47 17.42
N THR A 230 -9.46 -6.13 18.23
CA THR A 230 -10.26 -5.46 19.26
C THR A 230 -9.36 -4.75 20.27
N LYS A 231 -8.28 -5.39 20.73
CA LYS A 231 -7.31 -4.77 21.65
C LYS A 231 -6.65 -3.52 21.06
N ALA A 232 -6.25 -3.58 19.79
CA ALA A 232 -5.71 -2.42 19.06
C ALA A 232 -6.72 -1.26 19.01
N ILE A 233 -7.99 -1.55 18.71
CA ILE A 233 -9.06 -0.52 18.73
C ILE A 233 -9.23 0.06 20.13
N SER A 234 -9.24 -0.79 21.17
CA SER A 234 -9.34 -0.33 22.56
C SER A 234 -8.19 0.60 22.96
N GLU A 235 -6.96 0.31 22.52
CA GLU A 235 -5.82 1.19 22.76
C GLU A 235 -5.92 2.51 21.99
N VAL A 236 -6.41 2.50 20.75
CA VAL A 236 -6.57 3.73 19.94
C VAL A 236 -7.66 4.64 20.50
N VAL A 237 -8.71 4.08 21.10
CA VAL A 237 -9.87 4.83 21.60
C VAL A 237 -9.68 5.35 23.05
N ARG A 238 -8.71 4.82 23.80
CA ARG A 238 -8.62 5.07 25.25
C ARG A 238 -8.27 6.52 25.62
#